data_AF-A0A1Q9CRL3-F1
#
_entry.id   AF-A0A1Q9CRL3-F1
#
_cell.length_a   1.000
_cell.length_b   1.000
_cell.length_c   1.000
_cell.angle_alpha   90.00
_cell.angle_beta   90.00
_cell.angle_gamma   90.00
#
_symmetry.space_group_name_H-M   'P 1'
#
loop_
_entity.id
_entity.type
_entity.pdbx_description
1 polymer ?
#
loop_
_entity_poly.entity_id
_entity_poly.type
_entity_poly.pdbx_seq_one_letter_code
_entity_poly.pdbx_strand_id
1 'polypeptide(L)'
;MATACRFIFAVAVCRVYTQPAPDEPGCELEEGCTASFLQTTRSLKASVAEKCGHLTNGIGDPTTFFNNNCKYHSRQEDCMRPIQDVMAEHEIDGYCYFNATAMYISYVPDDVSFVEAAAAAILSLRATSSSPGETYRGESTGPEAVYNFEGKAIYTHIDVSHYVYDDLYAYSLGFLQGQGIDVRLMDNSSAWEALSREKCDEIQAMYNFTRDDMILNEVLDMNMPILAMSYCAANIELPSFLQVPYVTEKSNYTSKLDCSPITRREFARHHYMKCLLGYRNSAMDMAYLVSRACLLDDGTSNLKIGHLSECPYAPPLA
;
A
#
# COMPACT_ATOMS: atom_id res chain seq x y z
N MET A 1 -42.62 28.74 2.56
CA MET A 1 -41.34 29.40 2.90
C MET A 1 -41.01 29.00 4.32
N ALA A 2 -40.22 27.94 4.49
CA ALA A 2 -39.91 27.37 5.79
C ALA A 2 -38.43 27.60 6.08
N THR A 3 -38.18 28.43 7.09
CA THR A 3 -36.89 28.64 7.73
C THR A 3 -36.76 27.59 8.83
N ALA A 4 -35.74 26.74 8.79
CA ALA A 4 -35.45 25.78 9.85
C ALA A 4 -34.02 26.00 10.36
N CYS A 5 -33.93 26.20 11.67
CA CYS A 5 -32.71 26.32 12.46
C CYS A 5 -32.25 24.94 12.97
N ARG A 6 -30.92 24.76 12.95
CA ARG A 6 -30.03 24.08 13.92
C ARG A 6 -30.24 22.60 14.26
N PHE A 7 -29.17 21.83 14.02
CA PHE A 7 -28.60 20.91 15.03
C PHE A 7 -27.07 21.03 15.03
N ILE A 8 -26.49 20.95 16.23
CA ILE A 8 -25.08 21.07 16.59
C ILE A 8 -24.54 19.67 16.87
N PHE A 9 -23.36 19.33 16.36
CA PHE A 9 -22.37 18.54 17.12
C PHE A 9 -20.96 18.99 16.76
N ALA A 10 -20.18 19.22 17.81
CA ALA A 10 -18.77 19.59 17.77
C ALA A 10 -17.91 18.33 17.92
N VAL A 11 -16.82 18.23 17.16
CA VAL A 11 -15.62 17.49 17.54
C VAL A 11 -14.41 18.34 17.15
N ALA A 12 -13.51 18.47 18.11
CA ALA A 12 -12.37 19.38 18.11
C ALA A 12 -11.32 18.99 17.05
N VAL A 13 -10.95 19.96 16.21
CA VAL A 13 -9.74 19.92 15.40
C VAL A 13 -8.66 20.68 16.15
N CYS A 14 -7.55 20.01 16.48
CA CYS A 14 -6.33 20.70 16.90
C CYS A 14 -5.82 21.56 15.73
N ARG A 15 -6.02 22.87 15.86
CA ARG A 15 -5.38 23.91 15.05
C ARG A 15 -3.88 23.95 15.35
N VAL A 16 -3.06 23.74 14.34
CA VAL A 16 -1.77 24.43 14.24
C VAL A 16 -1.83 25.30 13.00
N TYR A 17 -1.82 26.61 13.23
CA TYR A 17 -1.86 27.68 12.24
C TYR A 17 -0.49 27.87 11.58
N THR A 18 -0.45 27.86 10.26
CA THR A 18 0.35 28.83 9.48
C THR A 18 -0.49 29.24 8.28
N GLN A 19 -0.89 30.51 8.21
CA GLN A 19 -1.58 31.08 7.06
C GLN A 19 -0.63 31.11 5.84
N PRO A 20 -1.10 30.82 4.62
CA PRO A 20 -0.36 31.12 3.41
C PRO A 20 -0.26 32.65 3.21
N ALA A 21 0.85 33.09 2.60
CA ALA A 21 1.10 34.49 2.27
C ALA A 21 0.06 35.02 1.24
N PRO A 22 -0.23 36.33 1.22
CA PRO A 22 -1.42 36.88 0.54
C PRO A 22 -1.39 36.94 -0.99
N ASP A 23 -0.30 36.52 -1.65
CA ASP A 23 -0.04 36.90 -3.05
C ASP A 23 0.15 35.72 -4.04
N GLU A 24 -0.22 34.49 -3.68
CA GLU A 24 -0.26 33.39 -4.65
C GLU A 24 -1.65 33.22 -5.28
N PRO A 25 -1.78 33.14 -6.62
CA PRO A 25 -3.06 32.89 -7.27
C PRO A 25 -3.55 31.49 -6.89
N GLY A 26 -4.65 31.44 -6.15
CA GLY A 26 -5.29 30.18 -5.75
C GLY A 26 -5.78 29.41 -6.98
N CYS A 27 -5.34 28.15 -7.11
CA CYS A 27 -6.01 27.19 -7.95
C CYS A 27 -7.39 26.90 -7.35
N GLU A 28 -8.45 27.39 -8.00
CA GLU A 28 -9.81 26.88 -7.80
C GLU A 28 -9.84 25.42 -8.27
N LEU A 29 -9.87 24.49 -7.32
CA LEU A 29 -10.13 23.08 -7.59
C LEU A 29 -11.65 22.91 -7.76
N GLU A 30 -12.07 22.55 -8.97
CA GLU A 30 -13.45 22.15 -9.26
C GLU A 30 -13.88 20.99 -8.34
N GLU A 31 -15.13 21.07 -7.86
CA GLU A 31 -15.78 20.10 -7.00
C GLU A 31 -15.78 18.70 -7.67
N GLY A 32 -14.93 17.80 -7.21
CA GLY A 32 -14.88 16.42 -7.72
C GLY A 32 -13.63 15.60 -7.38
N CYS A 33 -12.57 16.20 -6.82
CA CYS A 33 -11.38 15.46 -6.39
C CYS A 33 -11.46 15.02 -4.92
N THR A 34 -12.19 13.95 -4.61
CA THR A 34 -12.00 13.20 -3.36
C THR A 34 -10.92 12.13 -3.55
N ALA A 35 -9.67 12.58 -3.71
CA ALA A 35 -8.51 11.83 -3.26
C ALA A 35 -8.04 12.54 -2.00
N SER A 36 -7.73 11.84 -0.91
CA SER A 36 -7.35 12.47 0.36
C SER A 36 -5.99 13.19 0.24
N PHE A 37 -6.03 14.39 -0.31
CA PHE A 37 -4.93 15.30 -0.56
C PHE A 37 -4.11 15.58 0.72
N LEU A 38 -4.72 15.40 1.90
CA LEU A 38 -4.13 15.75 3.19
C LEU A 38 -2.91 14.91 3.60
N GLN A 39 -2.73 13.69 3.09
CA GLN A 39 -1.57 12.87 3.44
C GLN A 39 -0.36 13.18 2.57
N THR A 40 -0.57 13.45 1.28
CA THR A 40 0.51 13.77 0.36
C THR A 40 1.10 15.16 0.62
N THR A 41 0.29 16.12 1.08
CA THR A 41 0.81 17.45 1.43
C THR A 41 1.68 17.45 2.69
N ARG A 42 1.49 16.49 3.62
CA ARG A 42 2.38 16.34 4.79
C ARG A 42 3.69 15.63 4.45
N SER A 43 3.66 14.63 3.56
CA SER A 43 4.88 13.95 3.08
C SER A 43 5.74 14.82 2.16
N LEU A 44 5.16 15.80 1.47
CA LEU A 44 5.86 16.62 0.47
C LEU A 44 6.52 17.90 0.98
N LYS A 45 6.20 18.42 2.18
CA LYS A 45 6.50 19.85 2.45
C LYS A 45 7.27 20.28 3.71
N ALA A 46 7.70 19.44 4.65
CA ALA A 46 8.28 20.06 5.87
C ALA A 46 9.46 19.43 6.63
N SER A 47 9.82 18.15 6.48
CA SER A 47 10.89 17.63 7.35
C SER A 47 11.69 16.43 6.85
N VAL A 48 11.38 15.89 5.68
CA VAL A 48 12.26 14.88 5.10
C VAL A 48 13.52 15.62 4.66
N ALA A 49 14.68 15.26 5.25
CA ALA A 49 15.94 15.96 5.13
C ALA A 49 16.20 16.44 3.70
N GLU A 50 16.83 17.61 3.51
CA GLU A 50 17.27 18.17 2.20
C GLU A 50 17.98 17.14 1.28
N LYS A 51 18.40 16.00 1.84
CA LYS A 51 19.09 14.89 1.21
C LYS A 51 18.17 13.89 0.49
N CYS A 52 16.91 13.76 0.86
CA CYS A 52 16.00 12.76 0.27
C CYS A 52 15.47 13.16 -1.11
N GLY A 53 15.05 12.15 -1.86
CA GLY A 53 14.32 12.31 -3.11
C GLY A 53 13.02 13.09 -2.96
N HIS A 54 12.61 13.76 -4.02
CA HIS A 54 11.37 14.53 -4.07
C HIS A 54 10.89 14.71 -5.51
N LEU A 55 9.63 15.09 -5.68
CA LEU A 55 9.06 15.40 -6.99
C LEU A 55 9.51 16.80 -7.44
N THR A 56 10.03 16.92 -8.66
CA THR A 56 10.65 18.14 -9.20
C THR A 56 9.64 19.18 -9.68
N ASN A 57 8.41 18.79 -10.03
CA ASN A 57 7.46 19.68 -10.72
C ASN A 57 6.24 20.10 -9.90
N GLY A 58 6.13 19.77 -8.61
CA GLY A 58 5.02 20.20 -7.73
C GLY A 58 3.60 19.71 -8.12
N ILE A 59 3.41 19.26 -9.35
CA ILE A 59 2.20 18.67 -9.91
C ILE A 59 2.66 17.42 -10.65
N GLY A 60 2.66 16.27 -9.97
CA GLY A 60 2.57 15.02 -10.70
C GLY A 60 1.25 15.01 -11.45
N ASP A 61 1.21 14.48 -12.66
CA ASP A 61 -0.07 14.30 -13.36
C ASP A 61 -0.98 13.47 -12.41
N PRO A 62 -2.12 14.02 -11.95
CA PRO A 62 -2.98 13.37 -10.95
C PRO A 62 -3.48 11.99 -11.41
N THR A 63 -3.45 11.71 -12.72
CA THR A 63 -3.78 10.39 -13.28
C THR A 63 -2.62 9.39 -13.17
N THR A 64 -1.37 9.87 -13.10
CA THR A 64 -0.15 9.05 -12.89
C THR A 64 0.31 9.00 -11.43
N PHE A 65 -0.15 9.96 -10.63
CA PHE A 65 0.32 10.28 -9.28
C PHE A 65 0.33 9.10 -8.30
N PHE A 66 -0.50 8.09 -8.56
CA PHE A 66 -0.67 6.96 -7.68
C PHE A 66 0.35 5.83 -7.88
N ASN A 67 1.05 5.75 -9.01
CA ASN A 67 1.71 4.49 -9.39
C ASN A 67 3.20 4.58 -9.70
N ASN A 68 3.60 5.53 -10.56
CA ASN A 68 5.00 5.67 -10.96
C ASN A 68 5.33 7.14 -11.28
N ASN A 69 6.00 7.78 -10.34
CA ASN A 69 6.43 9.17 -10.44
C ASN A 69 7.91 9.31 -10.83
N CYS A 70 8.59 8.24 -11.26
CA CYS A 70 10.02 8.28 -11.59
C CYS A 70 10.37 9.37 -12.61
N LYS A 71 9.51 9.60 -13.62
CA LYS A 71 9.66 10.67 -14.62
C LYS A 71 9.69 12.09 -14.02
N TYR A 72 9.13 12.29 -12.85
CA TYR A 72 9.00 13.59 -12.19
C TYR A 72 9.80 13.65 -10.89
N HIS A 73 10.73 12.72 -10.68
CA HIS A 73 11.48 12.58 -9.45
C HIS A 73 12.89 13.16 -9.58
N SER A 74 13.44 13.71 -8.49
CA SER A 74 14.79 14.32 -8.48
C SER A 74 15.91 13.31 -8.74
N ARG A 75 15.61 12.02 -8.63
CA ARG A 75 16.49 10.87 -8.96
C ARG A 75 16.00 10.04 -10.15
N GLN A 76 15.33 10.68 -11.12
CA GLN A 76 14.70 9.97 -12.25
C GLN A 76 15.63 9.04 -13.04
N GLU A 77 16.91 9.37 -13.17
CA GLU A 77 17.88 8.58 -13.93
C GLU A 77 18.16 7.23 -13.25
N ASP A 78 18.16 7.21 -11.91
CA ASP A 78 18.41 6.00 -11.13
C ASP A 78 17.21 5.07 -11.06
N CYS A 79 16.00 5.57 -11.33
CA CYS A 79 14.81 4.71 -11.41
C CYS A 79 14.91 3.65 -12.52
N MET A 80 15.72 3.89 -13.56
CA MET A 80 15.85 3.03 -14.75
C MET A 80 17.04 2.06 -14.64
N ARG A 81 17.68 2.00 -13.47
CA ARG A 81 18.86 1.18 -13.20
C ARG A 81 18.50 0.05 -12.22
N PRO A 82 19.25 -1.08 -12.21
CA PRO A 82 19.12 -2.08 -11.18
C PRO A 82 19.31 -1.46 -9.79
N ILE A 83 18.34 -1.64 -8.90
CA ILE A 83 18.33 -0.95 -7.60
C ILE A 83 19.56 -1.30 -6.76
N GLN A 84 20.10 -2.51 -6.89
CA GLN A 84 21.30 -2.93 -6.18
C GLN A 84 22.55 -2.14 -6.59
N ASP A 85 22.63 -1.68 -7.84
CA ASP A 85 23.72 -0.78 -8.28
C ASP A 85 23.58 0.59 -7.64
N VAL A 86 22.38 1.14 -7.72
CA VAL A 86 22.08 2.47 -7.17
C VAL A 86 22.36 2.48 -5.66
N MET A 87 21.87 1.49 -4.92
CA MET A 87 22.09 1.42 -3.46
C MET A 87 23.54 1.13 -3.08
N ALA A 88 24.35 0.54 -3.97
CA ALA A 88 25.79 0.38 -3.73
C ALA A 88 26.58 1.68 -3.95
N GLU A 89 26.06 2.60 -4.76
CA GLU A 89 26.67 3.91 -5.07
C GLU A 89 26.30 5.02 -4.07
N HIS A 90 25.21 4.81 -3.31
CA HIS A 90 24.66 5.82 -2.42
C HIS A 90 24.52 5.31 -0.98
N GLU A 91 25.26 5.92 -0.04
CA GLU A 91 25.17 5.63 1.39
C GLU A 91 23.96 6.32 2.06
N ILE A 92 22.77 6.09 1.52
CA ILE A 92 21.51 6.64 2.02
C ILE A 92 20.42 5.58 1.94
N ASP A 93 19.48 5.62 2.87
CA ASP A 93 18.32 4.75 2.84
C ASP A 93 17.56 4.90 1.50
N GLY A 94 17.22 3.78 0.87
CA GLY A 94 16.61 3.77 -0.46
C GLY A 94 15.20 4.34 -0.48
N TYR A 95 14.44 4.20 0.60
CA TYR A 95 13.14 4.86 0.74
C TYR A 95 13.29 6.38 0.86
N CYS A 96 14.34 6.88 1.52
CA CYS A 96 14.70 8.29 1.48
C CYS A 96 15.16 8.70 0.08
N TYR A 97 16.01 7.90 -0.59
CA TYR A 97 16.55 8.22 -1.91
C TYR A 97 15.45 8.36 -2.98
N PHE A 98 14.49 7.44 -2.98
CA PHE A 98 13.38 7.36 -3.93
C PHE A 98 12.05 7.83 -3.34
N ASN A 99 12.07 8.64 -2.29
CA ASN A 99 10.87 9.10 -1.60
C ASN A 99 9.87 9.78 -2.57
N ALA A 100 8.60 9.40 -2.46
CA ALA A 100 7.49 9.85 -3.31
C ALA A 100 7.52 9.38 -4.79
N THR A 101 8.43 8.48 -5.18
CA THR A 101 8.36 7.82 -6.51
C THR A 101 7.08 6.98 -6.69
N ALA A 102 6.47 6.52 -5.61
CA ALA A 102 5.11 5.96 -5.56
C ALA A 102 4.49 6.20 -4.18
N MET A 103 3.16 6.05 -4.04
CA MET A 103 2.49 6.33 -2.77
C MET A 103 3.03 5.49 -1.59
N TYR A 104 3.38 4.22 -1.86
CA TYR A 104 3.91 3.31 -0.84
C TYR A 104 5.42 3.47 -0.62
N ILE A 105 6.11 4.26 -1.46
CA ILE A 105 7.51 4.63 -1.26
C ILE A 105 7.54 5.97 -0.53
N SER A 106 7.15 5.90 0.74
CA SER A 106 7.19 7.02 1.68
C SER A 106 8.22 6.71 2.76
N TYR A 107 9.22 7.58 2.90
CA TYR A 107 10.24 7.42 3.93
C TYR A 107 9.64 7.55 5.33
N VAL A 108 9.97 6.58 6.20
CA VAL A 108 9.53 6.57 7.60
C VAL A 108 10.79 6.61 8.48
N PRO A 109 10.97 7.62 9.32
CA PRO A 109 12.13 7.73 10.21
C PRO A 109 12.30 6.53 11.18
N ASP A 110 13.53 6.36 11.67
CA ASP A 110 13.95 5.23 12.53
C ASP A 110 13.28 5.18 13.91
N ASP A 111 12.72 6.30 14.38
CA ASP A 111 12.15 6.44 15.72
C ASP A 111 10.65 6.06 15.79
N VAL A 112 10.03 5.72 14.66
CA VAL A 112 8.62 5.35 14.60
C VAL A 112 8.39 3.91 15.10
N SER A 113 7.40 3.73 15.98
CA SER A 113 6.94 2.41 16.45
C SER A 113 6.16 1.67 15.36
N PHE A 114 6.50 0.39 15.10
CA PHE A 114 5.79 -0.44 14.12
C PHE A 114 4.31 -0.62 14.46
N VAL A 115 3.98 -0.78 15.75
CA VAL A 115 2.60 -0.93 16.21
C VAL A 115 1.79 0.34 15.96
N GLU A 116 2.34 1.50 16.33
CA GLU A 116 1.65 2.79 16.15
C GLU A 116 1.48 3.12 14.67
N ALA A 117 2.50 2.88 13.86
CA ALA A 117 2.44 3.16 12.44
C ALA A 117 1.52 2.19 11.69
N ALA A 118 1.45 0.91 12.07
CA ALA A 118 0.47 -0.02 11.53
C ALA A 118 -0.97 0.41 11.88
N ALA A 119 -1.22 0.81 13.14
CA ALA A 119 -2.52 1.34 13.57
C ALA A 119 -2.91 2.59 12.78
N ALA A 120 -1.97 3.54 12.63
CA ALA A 120 -2.18 4.77 11.87
C ALA A 120 -2.47 4.49 10.39
N ALA A 121 -1.75 3.55 9.77
CA ALA A 121 -1.97 3.14 8.38
C ALA A 121 -3.36 2.51 8.19
N ILE A 122 -3.80 1.65 9.11
CA ILE A 122 -5.14 1.06 9.09
C ILE A 122 -6.23 2.13 9.20
N LEU A 123 -6.12 3.05 10.17
CA LEU A 123 -7.09 4.13 10.36
C LEU A 123 -7.14 5.08 9.15
N SER A 124 -5.96 5.41 8.62
CA SER A 124 -5.80 6.20 7.42
C SER A 124 -6.57 5.59 6.25
N LEU A 125 -6.26 4.34 5.91
CA LEU A 125 -6.80 3.69 4.72
C LEU A 125 -8.33 3.49 4.81
N ARG A 126 -8.88 3.37 6.01
CA ARG A 126 -10.34 3.38 6.25
C ARG A 126 -10.99 4.73 6.03
N ALA A 127 -10.32 5.80 6.43
CA ALA A 127 -10.85 7.14 6.24
C ALA A 127 -10.91 7.50 4.73
N THR A 128 -9.92 7.03 3.97
CA THR A 128 -9.77 7.34 2.55
C THR A 128 -10.63 6.48 1.63
N SER A 129 -11.10 5.33 2.09
CA SER A 129 -11.85 4.38 1.28
C SER A 129 -13.36 4.66 1.21
N SER A 130 -13.77 5.87 1.50
CA SER A 130 -15.18 6.27 1.50
C SER A 130 -15.65 6.61 0.10
N SER A 131 -15.76 5.61 -0.80
CA SER A 131 -16.75 5.73 -1.87
C SER A 131 -18.10 6.05 -1.20
N PRO A 132 -18.92 6.96 -1.73
CA PRO A 132 -20.21 7.27 -1.13
C PRO A 132 -21.05 5.99 -0.90
N GLY A 133 -21.22 5.60 0.37
CA GLY A 133 -21.96 4.38 0.77
C GLY A 133 -21.10 3.22 1.28
N GLU A 134 -19.77 3.26 1.13
CA GLU A 134 -18.88 2.30 1.79
C GLU A 134 -18.79 2.65 3.29
N THR A 135 -19.35 1.79 4.14
CA THR A 135 -19.35 1.96 5.61
C THR A 135 -18.51 0.91 6.32
N TYR A 136 -17.89 0.01 5.56
CA TYR A 136 -17.18 -1.15 6.05
C TYR A 136 -15.88 -0.71 6.75
N ARG A 137 -15.67 -1.21 7.96
CA ARG A 137 -14.59 -0.78 8.86
C ARG A 137 -13.50 -1.83 9.01
N GLY A 138 -13.33 -2.73 8.05
CA GLY A 138 -12.40 -3.87 8.21
C GLY A 138 -12.88 -4.85 9.29
N GLU A 139 -14.20 -5.03 9.40
CA GLU A 139 -14.86 -5.87 10.41
C GLU A 139 -15.56 -7.08 9.76
N SER A 140 -15.11 -7.48 8.57
CA SER A 140 -15.62 -8.63 7.81
C SER A 140 -17.11 -8.52 7.49
N THR A 141 -17.50 -7.33 7.06
CA THR A 141 -18.90 -6.98 6.74
C THR A 141 -19.10 -6.66 5.26
N GLY A 142 -18.02 -6.50 4.51
CA GLY A 142 -18.03 -6.35 3.06
C GLY A 142 -18.50 -7.61 2.33
N PRO A 143 -18.73 -7.51 1.02
CA PRO A 143 -19.08 -8.67 0.20
C PRO A 143 -18.01 -9.77 0.31
N GLU A 144 -18.45 -11.01 0.50
CA GLU A 144 -17.54 -12.16 0.44
C GLU A 144 -17.02 -12.32 -0.99
N ALA A 145 -15.71 -12.54 -1.11
CA ALA A 145 -15.02 -12.86 -2.35
C ALA A 145 -14.22 -14.16 -2.19
N VAL A 146 -13.98 -14.82 -3.31
CA VAL A 146 -13.17 -16.04 -3.36
C VAL A 146 -12.06 -15.83 -4.36
N TYR A 147 -10.82 -15.83 -3.87
CA TYR A 147 -9.65 -15.90 -4.74
C TYR A 147 -9.46 -17.32 -5.25
N ASN A 148 -9.28 -17.47 -6.56
CA ASN A 148 -8.66 -18.65 -7.15
C ASN A 148 -7.17 -18.36 -7.33
N PHE A 149 -6.36 -18.76 -6.34
CA PHE A 149 -4.93 -18.46 -6.30
C PHE A 149 -4.11 -19.74 -6.28
N GLU A 150 -3.34 -19.97 -7.35
CA GLU A 150 -2.46 -21.13 -7.51
C GLU A 150 -3.16 -22.47 -7.22
N GLY A 151 -4.41 -22.60 -7.68
CA GLY A 151 -5.23 -23.81 -7.51
C GLY A 151 -5.89 -23.95 -6.13
N LYS A 152 -5.85 -22.92 -5.28
CA LYS A 152 -6.53 -22.88 -3.99
C LYS A 152 -7.65 -21.84 -4.00
N ALA A 153 -8.77 -22.19 -3.39
CA ALA A 153 -9.83 -21.25 -3.05
C ALA A 153 -9.51 -20.59 -1.71
N ILE A 154 -9.49 -19.26 -1.68
CA ILE A 154 -9.25 -18.47 -0.47
C ILE A 154 -10.40 -17.47 -0.32
N TYR A 155 -11.09 -17.53 0.81
CA TYR A 155 -12.25 -16.71 1.11
C TYR A 155 -11.81 -15.46 1.86
N THR A 156 -12.42 -14.31 1.56
CA THR A 156 -12.25 -13.07 2.32
C THR A 156 -13.50 -12.20 2.22
N HIS A 157 -13.58 -11.16 3.04
CA HIS A 157 -14.53 -10.06 2.87
C HIS A 157 -13.83 -8.86 2.24
N ILE A 158 -14.35 -8.34 1.13
CA ILE A 158 -13.85 -7.09 0.53
C ILE A 158 -14.46 -5.92 1.29
N ASP A 159 -13.99 -5.72 2.52
CA ASP A 159 -14.38 -4.58 3.37
C ASP A 159 -13.96 -3.26 2.73
N VAL A 160 -12.84 -3.25 2.01
CA VAL A 160 -12.34 -2.07 1.33
C VAL A 160 -11.78 -2.45 -0.03
N SER A 161 -11.92 -1.58 -1.04
CA SER A 161 -11.43 -1.84 -2.40
C SER A 161 -9.97 -2.30 -2.48
N HIS A 162 -9.06 -1.78 -1.64
CA HIS A 162 -7.66 -2.20 -1.62
C HIS A 162 -7.43 -3.59 -0.99
N TYR A 163 -8.38 -4.13 -0.21
CA TYR A 163 -8.25 -5.48 0.37
C TYR A 163 -8.26 -6.57 -0.70
N VAL A 164 -8.81 -6.30 -1.90
CA VAL A 164 -8.71 -7.22 -3.05
C VAL A 164 -7.27 -7.58 -3.39
N TYR A 165 -6.35 -6.63 -3.19
CA TYR A 165 -4.92 -6.80 -3.40
C TYR A 165 -4.26 -7.21 -2.07
N ASP A 166 -4.48 -6.44 -1.00
CA ASP A 166 -3.69 -6.60 0.22
C ASP A 166 -3.91 -7.95 0.89
N ASP A 167 -5.12 -8.51 0.86
CA ASP A 167 -5.40 -9.82 1.47
C ASP A 167 -4.64 -10.93 0.77
N LEU A 168 -4.72 -10.96 -0.55
CA LEU A 168 -4.07 -11.98 -1.33
C LEU A 168 -2.54 -11.81 -1.30
N TYR A 169 -2.07 -10.56 -1.34
CA TYR A 169 -0.67 -10.19 -1.18
C TYR A 169 -0.12 -10.70 0.16
N ALA A 170 -0.76 -10.35 1.28
CA ALA A 170 -0.36 -10.79 2.61
C ALA A 170 -0.38 -12.32 2.75
N TYR A 171 -1.47 -12.96 2.33
CA TYR A 171 -1.58 -14.41 2.35
C TYR A 171 -0.47 -15.09 1.55
N SER A 172 -0.18 -14.57 0.34
CA SER A 172 0.79 -15.17 -0.58
C SER A 172 2.21 -15.18 -0.02
N LEU A 173 2.56 -14.16 0.77
CA LEU A 173 3.87 -13.98 1.39
C LEU A 173 3.97 -14.56 2.81
N GLY A 174 2.87 -15.08 3.36
CA GLY A 174 2.86 -15.58 4.74
C GLY A 174 2.81 -14.48 5.79
N PHE A 175 2.28 -13.30 5.44
CA PHE A 175 2.29 -12.09 6.27
C PHE A 175 0.98 -11.86 7.04
N LEU A 176 0.08 -12.85 7.09
CA LEU A 176 -1.09 -12.83 7.96
C LEU A 176 -0.78 -13.43 9.34
N GLN A 177 -1.53 -13.03 10.37
CA GLN A 177 -1.50 -13.75 11.63
C GLN A 177 -1.92 -15.21 11.41
N GLY A 178 -1.31 -16.14 12.15
CA GLY A 178 -1.55 -17.57 11.96
C GLY A 178 -0.68 -18.23 10.88
N GLN A 179 0.10 -17.45 10.11
CA GLN A 179 1.06 -17.99 9.12
C GLN A 179 2.50 -18.10 9.65
N GLY A 180 2.68 -18.19 10.98
CA GLY A 180 3.98 -18.37 11.63
C GLY A 180 4.70 -17.07 12.03
N ILE A 181 4.04 -15.91 11.92
CA ILE A 181 4.56 -14.64 12.41
C ILE A 181 4.11 -14.38 13.85
N ASP A 182 5.05 -14.09 14.74
CA ASP A 182 4.77 -13.62 16.10
C ASP A 182 4.60 -12.10 16.12
N VAL A 183 3.36 -11.63 16.11
CA VAL A 183 3.01 -10.19 16.12
C VAL A 183 3.59 -9.42 17.30
N ARG A 184 3.92 -10.08 18.41
CA ARG A 184 4.51 -9.43 19.60
C ARG A 184 5.92 -8.91 19.33
N LEU A 185 6.57 -9.41 18.28
CA LEU A 185 7.89 -8.90 17.86
C LEU A 185 7.83 -7.44 17.42
N MET A 186 6.66 -6.91 17.01
CA MET A 186 6.51 -5.50 16.63
C MET A 186 6.83 -4.52 17.77
N ASP A 187 6.74 -4.95 19.04
CA ASP A 187 7.13 -4.14 20.21
C ASP A 187 8.66 -3.95 20.32
N ASN A 188 9.44 -4.72 19.55
CA ASN A 188 10.89 -4.64 19.47
C ASN A 188 11.31 -4.38 18.02
N SER A 189 11.56 -3.11 17.69
CA SER A 189 11.87 -2.69 16.33
C SER A 189 13.01 -3.48 15.69
N SER A 190 14.10 -3.74 16.43
CA SER A 190 15.22 -4.51 15.90
C SER A 190 14.88 -5.97 15.63
N ALA A 191 14.06 -6.60 16.47
CA ALA A 191 13.61 -7.98 16.25
C ALA A 191 12.65 -8.07 15.06
N TRP A 192 11.75 -7.10 14.91
CA TRP A 192 10.84 -7.02 13.77
C TRP A 192 11.57 -6.79 12.44
N GLU A 193 12.54 -5.88 12.42
CA GLU A 193 13.39 -5.65 11.25
C GLU A 193 14.26 -6.86 10.89
N ALA A 194 14.75 -7.60 11.89
CA ALA A 194 15.49 -8.84 11.67
C ALA A 194 14.60 -9.92 11.02
N LEU A 195 13.35 -10.07 11.47
CA LEU A 195 12.38 -10.96 10.84
C LEU A 195 12.09 -10.55 9.38
N SER A 196 11.91 -9.25 9.13
CA SER A 196 11.74 -8.73 7.77
C SER A 196 12.91 -9.10 6.86
N ARG A 197 14.15 -8.92 7.34
CA ARG A 197 15.35 -9.34 6.61
C ARG A 197 15.35 -10.83 6.28
N GLU A 198 15.02 -11.69 7.24
CA GLU A 198 14.89 -13.13 7.02
C GLU A 198 13.87 -13.44 5.90
N LYS A 199 12.70 -12.77 5.91
CA LYS A 199 11.68 -12.93 4.87
C LYS A 199 12.11 -12.43 3.50
N CYS A 200 12.85 -11.33 3.46
CA CYS A 200 13.47 -10.85 2.23
C CYS A 200 14.49 -11.86 1.67
N ASP A 201 15.31 -12.46 2.52
CA ASP A 201 16.30 -13.48 2.13
C ASP A 201 15.61 -14.76 1.62
N GLU A 202 14.53 -15.20 2.28
CA GLU A 202 13.69 -16.31 1.81
C GLU A 202 13.09 -16.05 0.42
N ILE A 203 12.53 -14.86 0.20
CA ILE A 203 11.98 -14.45 -1.10
C ILE A 203 13.06 -14.50 -2.19
N GLN A 204 14.24 -13.93 -1.91
CA GLN A 204 15.34 -13.94 -2.88
C GLN A 204 15.82 -15.36 -3.16
N ALA A 205 15.97 -16.20 -2.13
CA ALA A 205 16.39 -17.58 -2.30
C ALA A 205 15.38 -18.39 -3.12
N MET A 206 14.07 -18.15 -2.94
CA MET A 206 13.01 -18.85 -3.63
C MET A 206 12.91 -18.47 -5.12
N TYR A 207 13.00 -17.17 -5.42
CA TYR A 207 12.71 -16.66 -6.76
C TYR A 207 13.93 -16.27 -7.59
N ASN A 208 15.10 -16.18 -6.93
CA ASN A 208 16.39 -15.81 -7.52
C ASN A 208 16.26 -14.60 -8.44
N PHE A 209 15.69 -13.51 -7.93
CA PHE A 209 15.54 -12.29 -8.71
C PHE A 209 16.89 -11.77 -9.14
N THR A 210 17.02 -11.53 -10.43
CA THR A 210 18.23 -10.96 -11.03
C THR A 210 18.26 -9.46 -10.83
N ARG A 211 19.37 -8.84 -11.25
CA ARG A 211 19.54 -7.38 -11.20
C ARG A 211 18.52 -6.70 -12.13
N ASP A 212 18.35 -7.26 -13.32
CA ASP A 212 17.46 -6.73 -14.34
C ASP A 212 15.97 -6.88 -13.95
N ASP A 213 15.64 -7.87 -13.11
CA ASP A 213 14.29 -7.98 -12.54
C ASP A 213 13.96 -6.82 -11.58
N MET A 214 14.97 -6.16 -11.02
CA MET A 214 14.87 -5.20 -9.91
C MET A 214 15.19 -3.78 -10.34
N ILE A 215 14.61 -3.35 -11.46
CA ILE A 215 14.59 -1.95 -11.89
C ILE A 215 13.36 -1.27 -11.29
N LEU A 216 13.55 -0.18 -10.53
CA LEU A 216 12.46 0.45 -9.77
C LEU A 216 11.30 0.89 -10.68
N ASN A 217 11.59 1.58 -11.78
CA ASN A 217 10.56 2.03 -12.72
C ASN A 217 9.69 0.87 -13.22
N GLU A 218 10.29 -0.27 -13.55
CA GLU A 218 9.55 -1.42 -14.05
C GLU A 218 8.67 -2.07 -12.97
N VAL A 219 9.15 -2.12 -11.73
CA VAL A 219 8.35 -2.62 -10.60
C VAL A 219 7.18 -1.67 -10.32
N LEU A 220 7.42 -0.36 -10.38
CA LEU A 220 6.37 0.65 -10.22
C LEU A 220 5.31 0.59 -11.33
N ASP A 221 5.74 0.40 -12.57
CA ASP A 221 4.87 0.23 -13.73
C ASP A 221 4.00 -1.04 -13.63
N MET A 222 4.35 -2.00 -12.78
CA MET A 222 3.56 -3.21 -12.54
C MET A 222 2.53 -3.06 -11.41
N ASN A 223 2.51 -1.97 -10.64
CA ASN A 223 1.57 -1.79 -9.52
C ASN A 223 0.09 -1.94 -9.95
N MET A 224 -0.32 -1.23 -11.01
CA MET A 224 -1.71 -1.30 -11.50
C MET A 224 -2.04 -2.62 -12.20
N PRO A 225 -1.16 -3.18 -13.06
CA PRO A 225 -1.32 -4.54 -13.56
C PRO A 225 -1.50 -5.57 -12.45
N ILE A 226 -0.68 -5.55 -11.40
CA ILE A 226 -0.80 -6.50 -10.28
C ILE A 226 -2.14 -6.34 -9.54
N LEU A 227 -2.59 -5.10 -9.33
CA LEU A 227 -3.93 -4.84 -8.78
C LEU A 227 -5.02 -5.45 -9.67
N ALA A 228 -4.96 -5.24 -10.99
CA ALA A 228 -5.91 -5.83 -11.93
C ALA A 228 -5.87 -7.37 -11.94
N MET A 229 -4.68 -7.97 -11.86
CA MET A 229 -4.50 -9.42 -11.72
C MET A 229 -5.05 -9.96 -10.38
N SER A 230 -5.12 -9.13 -9.34
CA SER A 230 -5.75 -9.48 -8.05
C SER A 230 -7.28 -9.49 -8.15
N TYR A 231 -7.87 -8.51 -8.85
CA TYR A 231 -9.30 -8.55 -9.23
C TYR A 231 -9.64 -9.80 -10.05
N CYS A 232 -8.78 -10.14 -11.01
CA CYS A 232 -8.88 -11.37 -11.80
C CYS A 232 -8.92 -12.62 -10.90
N ALA A 233 -7.96 -12.74 -9.97
CA ALA A 233 -7.91 -13.86 -9.04
C ALA A 233 -9.17 -13.93 -8.16
N ALA A 234 -9.76 -12.79 -7.78
CA ALA A 234 -10.99 -12.71 -7.00
C ALA A 234 -12.29 -12.95 -7.81
N ASN A 235 -12.21 -13.09 -9.14
CA ASN A 235 -13.37 -13.12 -10.04
C ASN A 235 -14.31 -11.90 -9.85
N ILE A 236 -13.72 -10.73 -9.61
CA ILE A 236 -14.41 -9.44 -9.45
C ILE A 236 -14.20 -8.63 -10.73
N GLU A 237 -15.24 -7.89 -11.16
CA GLU A 237 -15.13 -7.01 -12.33
C GLU A 237 -14.09 -5.92 -12.09
N LEU A 238 -13.23 -5.67 -13.07
CA LEU A 238 -12.20 -4.64 -12.98
C LEU A 238 -12.85 -3.24 -12.97
N PRO A 239 -12.59 -2.39 -11.95
CA PRO A 239 -13.08 -1.02 -11.92
C PRO A 239 -12.71 -0.24 -13.20
N SER A 240 -13.59 0.65 -13.66
CA SER A 240 -13.41 1.38 -14.92
C SER A 240 -12.10 2.17 -14.99
N PHE A 241 -11.63 2.73 -13.87
CA PHE A 241 -10.36 3.47 -13.81
C PHE A 241 -9.12 2.57 -14.00
N LEU A 242 -9.25 1.25 -13.83
CA LEU A 242 -8.20 0.27 -14.13
C LEU A 242 -8.29 -0.29 -15.55
N GLN A 243 -9.37 -0.03 -16.30
CA GLN A 243 -9.55 -0.50 -17.68
C GLN A 243 -8.82 0.39 -18.70
N VAL A 244 -7.58 0.80 -18.39
CA VAL A 244 -6.72 1.54 -19.32
C VAL A 244 -5.88 0.58 -20.17
N PRO A 245 -5.56 0.90 -21.44
CA PRO A 245 -4.92 -0.05 -22.36
C PRO A 245 -3.65 -0.72 -21.82
N TYR A 246 -2.80 0.05 -21.15
CA TYR A 246 -1.57 -0.46 -20.55
C TYR A 246 -1.84 -1.53 -19.48
N VAL A 247 -2.82 -1.30 -18.60
CA VAL A 247 -3.16 -2.22 -17.50
C VAL A 247 -3.83 -3.48 -18.06
N THR A 248 -4.76 -3.33 -18.99
CA THR A 248 -5.46 -4.47 -19.60
C THR A 248 -4.52 -5.33 -20.44
N GLU A 249 -3.59 -4.72 -21.20
CA GLU A 249 -2.55 -5.44 -21.95
C GLU A 249 -1.64 -6.23 -21.01
N LYS A 250 -1.08 -5.59 -19.97
CA LYS A 250 -0.16 -6.25 -19.04
C LYS A 250 -0.80 -7.33 -18.17
N SER A 251 -2.09 -7.20 -17.86
CA SER A 251 -2.85 -8.21 -17.11
C SER A 251 -3.54 -9.24 -18.01
N ASN A 252 -3.43 -9.10 -19.34
CA ASN A 252 -4.19 -9.86 -20.33
C ASN A 252 -5.71 -9.84 -20.05
N TYR A 253 -6.23 -8.73 -19.51
CA TYR A 253 -7.62 -8.64 -19.06
C TYR A 253 -8.57 -8.38 -20.23
N THR A 254 -9.45 -9.34 -20.48
CA THR A 254 -10.61 -9.21 -21.39
C THR A 254 -11.92 -9.22 -20.60
N SER A 255 -11.99 -10.01 -19.53
CA SER A 255 -13.08 -10.03 -18.56
C SER A 255 -12.58 -10.62 -17.24
N LYS A 256 -13.38 -10.56 -16.17
CA LYS A 256 -13.05 -11.22 -14.89
C LYS A 256 -12.85 -12.75 -14.96
N LEU A 257 -13.29 -13.39 -16.05
CA LEU A 257 -13.11 -14.83 -16.30
C LEU A 257 -12.02 -15.13 -17.35
N ASP A 258 -11.50 -14.10 -18.01
CA ASP A 258 -10.52 -14.19 -19.09
C ASP A 258 -9.45 -13.11 -18.90
N CYS A 259 -8.50 -13.43 -18.02
CA CYS A 259 -7.43 -12.58 -17.54
C CYS A 259 -6.30 -13.43 -16.96
N SER A 260 -5.10 -12.86 -16.80
CA SER A 260 -4.00 -13.55 -16.11
C SER A 260 -4.18 -13.39 -14.60
N PRO A 261 -4.37 -14.47 -13.83
CA PRO A 261 -4.42 -14.38 -12.37
C PRO A 261 -3.03 -14.05 -11.82
N ILE A 262 -2.99 -13.27 -10.74
CA ILE A 262 -1.76 -12.96 -10.03
C ILE A 262 -1.13 -14.24 -9.44
N THR A 263 0.20 -14.35 -9.41
CA THR A 263 0.91 -15.46 -8.76
C THR A 263 1.73 -14.97 -7.57
N ARG A 264 2.23 -15.92 -6.77
CA ARG A 264 3.13 -15.57 -5.64
C ARG A 264 4.41 -14.88 -6.14
N ARG A 265 4.89 -15.15 -7.36
CA ARG A 265 6.12 -14.55 -7.90
C ARG A 265 5.97 -13.04 -8.10
N GLU A 266 4.84 -12.55 -8.62
CA GLU A 266 4.65 -11.11 -8.83
C GLU A 266 4.55 -10.36 -7.50
N PHE A 267 3.82 -10.91 -6.53
CA PHE A 267 3.77 -10.35 -5.17
C PHE A 267 5.14 -10.35 -4.49
N ALA A 268 5.90 -11.44 -4.63
CA ALA A 268 7.25 -11.53 -4.11
C ALA A 268 8.19 -10.50 -4.78
N ARG A 269 8.08 -10.29 -6.10
CA ARG A 269 8.83 -9.25 -6.82
C ARG A 269 8.52 -7.86 -6.27
N HIS A 270 7.23 -7.55 -6.10
CA HIS A 270 6.79 -6.27 -5.56
C HIS A 270 7.32 -6.04 -4.13
N HIS A 271 7.21 -7.03 -3.24
CA HIS A 271 7.72 -6.90 -1.88
C HIS A 271 9.25 -6.84 -1.83
N TYR A 272 9.95 -7.64 -2.65
CA TYR A 272 11.40 -7.69 -2.64
C TYR A 272 12.05 -6.37 -3.06
N MET A 273 11.41 -5.60 -3.95
CA MET A 273 11.85 -4.22 -4.21
C MET A 273 11.88 -3.38 -2.93
N LYS A 274 10.89 -3.53 -2.04
CA LYS A 274 10.88 -2.85 -0.72
C LYS A 274 12.07 -3.29 0.14
N CYS A 275 12.42 -4.57 0.12
CA CYS A 275 13.61 -5.09 0.81
C CYS A 275 14.90 -4.42 0.35
N LEU A 276 15.05 -4.25 -0.97
CA LEU A 276 16.24 -3.63 -1.58
C LEU A 276 16.35 -2.13 -1.30
N LEU A 277 15.21 -1.46 -1.11
CA LEU A 277 15.16 -0.05 -0.72
C LEU A 277 15.41 0.17 0.78
N GLY A 278 15.10 -0.80 1.63
CA GLY A 278 15.34 -0.72 3.06
C GLY A 278 14.48 -1.69 3.87
N TYR A 279 15.13 -2.51 4.71
CA TYR A 279 14.43 -3.53 5.52
C TYR A 279 13.41 -2.95 6.49
N ARG A 280 13.64 -1.74 7.00
CA ARG A 280 12.72 -1.07 7.92
C ARG A 280 11.36 -0.80 7.27
N ASN A 281 11.34 -0.30 6.05
CA ASN A 281 10.09 -0.06 5.34
C ASN A 281 9.42 -1.35 4.84
N SER A 282 10.20 -2.38 4.47
CA SER A 282 9.64 -3.73 4.26
C SER A 282 9.01 -4.27 5.56
N ALA A 283 9.63 -4.05 6.71
CA ALA A 283 9.09 -4.42 8.02
C ALA A 283 7.82 -3.62 8.36
N MET A 284 7.74 -2.34 7.96
CA MET A 284 6.52 -1.54 8.07
C MET A 284 5.36 -2.12 7.24
N ASP A 285 5.63 -2.55 6.01
CA ASP A 285 4.64 -3.23 5.15
C ASP A 285 4.13 -4.52 5.84
N MET A 286 5.04 -5.34 6.35
CA MET A 286 4.70 -6.53 7.13
C MET A 286 3.87 -6.21 8.37
N ALA A 287 4.22 -5.16 9.12
CA ALA A 287 3.51 -4.73 10.32
C ALA A 287 2.06 -4.34 9.99
N TYR A 288 1.85 -3.59 8.90
CA TYR A 288 0.51 -3.23 8.42
C TYR A 288 -0.31 -4.48 8.06
N LEU A 289 0.25 -5.38 7.24
CA LEU A 289 -0.46 -6.56 6.73
C LEU A 289 -0.83 -7.55 7.86
N VAL A 290 0.10 -7.80 8.78
CA VAL A 290 -0.15 -8.72 9.90
C VAL A 290 -1.11 -8.12 10.94
N SER A 291 -1.10 -6.79 11.12
CA SER A 291 -1.95 -6.13 12.12
C SER A 291 -3.42 -6.05 11.70
N ARG A 292 -3.70 -6.06 10.40
CA ARG A 292 -5.07 -5.88 9.88
C ARG A 292 -5.83 -7.19 9.67
N ALA A 293 -5.13 -8.31 9.44
CA ALA A 293 -5.73 -9.54 8.96
C ALA A 293 -5.04 -10.81 9.49
N CYS A 294 -5.78 -11.91 9.48
CA CYS A 294 -5.36 -13.21 9.96
C CYS A 294 -5.88 -14.32 9.06
N LEU A 295 -5.15 -15.44 9.00
CA LEU A 295 -5.67 -16.67 8.42
C LEU A 295 -6.47 -17.40 9.50
N LEU A 296 -7.78 -17.57 9.27
CA LEU A 296 -8.67 -18.28 10.17
C LEU A 296 -8.55 -19.79 9.93
N ASP A 297 -8.32 -20.54 11.01
CA ASP A 297 -8.49 -21.98 11.02
C ASP A 297 -9.88 -22.29 11.59
N ASP A 298 -10.84 -22.49 10.69
CA ASP A 298 -12.22 -22.86 11.06
C ASP A 298 -12.40 -24.38 11.14
N GLY A 299 -11.32 -25.16 11.07
CA GLY A 299 -11.35 -26.62 11.02
C GLY A 299 -11.93 -27.19 9.72
N THR A 300 -12.22 -26.34 8.72
CA THR A 300 -12.61 -26.78 7.38
C THR A 300 -11.38 -26.85 6.46
N SER A 301 -11.55 -27.45 5.28
CA SER A 301 -10.52 -27.42 4.24
C SER A 301 -10.40 -26.06 3.54
N ASN A 302 -11.25 -25.10 3.88
CA ASN A 302 -11.29 -23.80 3.22
C ASN A 302 -10.36 -22.83 3.95
N LEU A 303 -9.58 -22.08 3.16
CA LEU A 303 -8.72 -21.03 3.71
C LEU A 303 -9.54 -19.74 3.76
N LYS A 304 -9.73 -19.17 4.94
CA LYS A 304 -10.45 -17.89 5.11
C LYS A 304 -9.53 -16.84 5.72
N ILE A 305 -9.49 -15.66 5.11
CA ILE A 305 -8.84 -14.47 5.66
C ILE A 305 -9.91 -13.73 6.47
N GLY A 306 -9.61 -13.49 7.74
CA GLY A 306 -10.40 -12.65 8.63
C GLY A 306 -9.74 -11.29 8.86
N HIS A 307 -10.52 -10.32 9.29
CA HIS A 307 -10.07 -8.95 9.54
C HIS A 307 -10.34 -8.53 10.98
N LEU A 308 -9.40 -7.79 11.57
CA LEU A 308 -9.46 -7.20 12.90
C LEU A 308 -10.15 -8.02 14.02
N SER A 309 -11.47 -7.83 14.18
CA SER A 309 -12.29 -8.37 15.26
C SER A 309 -12.38 -9.89 15.19
N GLU A 310 -12.12 -10.48 14.02
CA GLU A 310 -11.94 -11.92 13.86
C GLU A 310 -10.53 -12.40 14.23
N CYS A 311 -9.57 -11.50 14.38
CA CYS A 311 -8.16 -11.82 14.59
C CYS A 311 -7.74 -11.81 16.07
N PRO A 312 -6.83 -12.70 16.49
CA PRO A 312 -6.35 -12.74 17.87
C PRO A 312 -5.67 -11.45 18.34
N TYR A 313 -5.00 -10.76 17.41
CA TYR A 313 -4.42 -9.45 17.63
C TYR A 313 -5.10 -8.42 16.74
N ALA A 314 -5.50 -7.30 17.33
CA ALA A 314 -5.85 -6.09 16.61
C ALA A 314 -5.13 -4.93 17.30
N PRO A 315 -4.47 -4.03 16.54
CA PRO A 315 -3.84 -2.86 17.14
C PRO A 315 -4.90 -1.98 17.82
N PRO A 316 -4.51 -1.16 18.82
CA PRO A 316 -5.44 -0.23 19.46
C PRO A 316 -5.89 0.83 18.45
N LEU A 317 -7.08 0.65 17.90
CA LEU A 317 -7.73 1.60 17.01
C LEU A 317 -8.59 2.52 17.89
N ALA A 318 -8.02 3.65 18.31
CA ALA A 318 -8.68 4.62 19.19
C ALA A 318 -9.78 5.42 18.49
#